data_AF-A0A8E0IFJ3-F1
#
_entry.id   AF-A0A8E0IFJ3-F1
#
_cell.length_a   1.000
_cell.length_b   1.000
_cell.length_c   1.000
_cell.angle_alpha   90.00
_cell.angle_beta   90.00
_cell.angle_gamma   90.00
#
_symmetry.space_group_name_H-M   'P 1'
#
loop_
_entity.id
_entity.type
_entity.pdbx_description
1 polymer ?
#
loop_
_entity_poly.entity_id
_entity_poly.type
_entity_poly.pdbx_seq_one_letter_code
_entity_poly.pdbx_strand_id
1 'polypeptide(L)'
;MADTKKLQLMAPVSGLAMAITDVSDPVFSQKMMGDGFGIDPTDGQIAAPVDGRIMMIADTKHAIGIKADNGAELLVHLGIDTVELKGAPFEID
;
A
#
# COMPACT_ATOMS: atom_id res chain seq x y z
N MET A 1 28.90 -5.88 6.43
CA MET A 1 28.06 -5.43 5.31
C MET A 1 26.71 -6.06 5.56
N ALA A 2 25.66 -5.29 5.81
CA ALA A 2 24.36 -5.86 6.13
C ALA A 2 23.84 -6.60 4.89
N ASP A 3 23.49 -7.88 5.05
CA ASP A 3 22.80 -8.67 4.05
C ASP A 3 21.47 -7.99 3.71
N THR A 4 21.44 -7.16 2.67
CA THR A 4 20.21 -6.55 2.19
C THR A 4 19.36 -7.64 1.55
N LYS A 5 18.54 -8.33 2.36
CA LYS A 5 17.54 -9.27 1.85
C LYS A 5 16.66 -8.53 0.85
N LYS A 6 16.74 -8.92 -0.43
CA LYS A 6 15.87 -8.40 -1.49
C LYS A 6 14.41 -8.56 -1.07
N LEU A 7 13.68 -7.46 -1.07
CA LEU A 7 12.23 -7.45 -0.91
C LEU A 7 11.62 -7.82 -2.27
N GLN A 8 10.90 -8.93 -2.34
CA GLN A 8 10.05 -9.24 -3.48
C GLN A 8 8.62 -8.82 -3.14
N LEU A 9 8.01 -8.07 -4.05
CA LEU A 9 6.63 -7.61 -3.92
C LEU A 9 5.79 -8.25 -5.02
N MET A 10 4.68 -8.84 -4.61
CA MET A 10 3.59 -9.21 -5.50
C MET A 10 2.71 -7.99 -5.76
N ALA A 11 2.04 -7.96 -6.91
CA ALA A 11 1.04 -6.94 -7.16
C ALA A 11 -0.15 -7.17 -6.20
N PRO A 12 -0.52 -6.19 -5.36
CA PRO A 12 -1.63 -6.35 -4.41
C PRO A 12 -3.00 -6.35 -5.11
N VAL A 13 -3.07 -5.84 -6.33
CA VAL A 13 -4.30 -5.78 -7.14
C VAL A 13 -3.94 -5.83 -8.62
N SER A 14 -4.86 -6.34 -9.44
CA SER A 14 -4.74 -6.23 -10.90
C SER A 14 -4.94 -4.78 -11.33
N GLY A 15 -4.12 -4.28 -12.25
CA GLY A 15 -4.22 -2.90 -12.70
C GLY A 15 -3.00 -2.41 -13.46
N LEU A 16 -2.99 -1.10 -13.74
CA LEU A 16 -1.86 -0.43 -14.37
C LEU A 16 -0.96 0.19 -13.30
N ALA A 17 0.29 -0.26 -13.23
CA ALA A 17 1.27 0.37 -12.36
C ALA A 17 1.69 1.74 -12.91
N MET A 18 1.84 2.71 -12.01
CA MET A 18 2.33 4.05 -12.33
C MET A 18 3.43 4.47 -11.36
N ALA A 19 4.29 5.40 -11.79
CA ALA A 19 5.31 5.94 -10.89
C ALA A 19 4.63 6.63 -9.71
N ILE A 20 5.22 6.57 -8.51
CA ILE A 20 4.65 7.27 -7.35
C ILE A 20 4.53 8.77 -7.59
N THR A 21 5.40 9.34 -8.43
CA THR A 21 5.37 10.75 -8.85
C THR A 21 4.16 11.13 -9.69
N ASP A 22 3.47 10.16 -10.28
CA ASP A 22 2.28 10.38 -11.12
C ASP A 22 0.98 10.25 -10.30
N VAL A 23 1.06 9.88 -9.02
CA VAL A 23 -0.08 9.83 -8.10
C VAL A 23 -0.58 11.25 -7.83
N SER A 24 -1.88 11.48 -7.94
CA SER A 24 -2.52 12.80 -7.82
C SER A 24 -2.67 13.31 -6.38
N ASP A 25 -1.64 13.11 -5.54
CA ASP A 25 -1.59 13.57 -4.16
C ASP A 25 -0.13 13.94 -3.79
N PRO A 26 0.16 15.15 -3.28
CA PRO A 26 1.51 15.58 -2.93
C PRO A 26 2.22 14.73 -1.86
N VAL A 27 1.49 14.16 -0.91
CA VAL A 27 2.05 13.30 0.16
C VAL A 27 2.73 12.09 -0.46
N PHE A 28 2.11 11.49 -1.48
CA PHE A 28 2.66 10.35 -2.21
C PHE A 28 3.62 10.78 -3.32
N SER A 29 3.22 11.70 -4.22
CA SER A 29 4.03 12.10 -5.37
C SER A 29 5.36 12.76 -5.01
N GLN A 30 5.45 13.40 -3.84
CA GLN A 30 6.70 13.96 -3.31
C GLN A 30 7.44 12.98 -2.39
N LYS A 31 6.98 11.72 -2.29
CA LYS A 31 7.58 10.66 -1.48
C LYS A 31 7.71 11.00 0.00
N MET A 32 6.79 11.81 0.56
CA MET A 32 6.88 12.26 1.95
C MET A 32 6.76 11.11 2.95
N MET A 33 6.01 10.06 2.59
CA MET A 33 5.80 8.85 3.39
C MET A 33 6.78 7.72 3.04
N GLY A 34 7.67 7.93 2.07
CA GLY A 34 8.57 6.90 1.53
C GLY A 34 8.47 6.74 0.02
N ASP A 35 9.34 5.90 -0.54
CA ASP A 35 9.32 5.55 -1.96
C ASP A 35 8.34 4.42 -2.25
N GLY A 36 7.92 4.28 -3.51
CA GLY A 36 6.96 3.26 -3.92
C GLY A 36 6.43 3.44 -5.33
N PHE A 37 5.19 3.05 -5.54
CA PHE A 37 4.46 3.14 -6.82
C PHE A 37 2.95 3.19 -6.55
N GLY A 38 2.20 3.67 -7.54
CA GLY A 38 0.74 3.58 -7.56
C GLY A 38 0.27 2.45 -8.47
N ILE A 39 -0.96 1.97 -8.26
CA ILE A 39 -1.68 1.10 -9.20
C ILE A 39 -3.05 1.72 -9.45
N ASP A 40 -3.42 1.89 -10.71
CA ASP A 40 -4.81 2.12 -11.13
C ASP A 40 -5.52 0.76 -11.25
N PRO A 41 -6.37 0.38 -10.28
CA PRO A 41 -6.86 -0.99 -10.17
C PRO A 41 -7.99 -1.29 -11.16
N THR A 42 -8.02 -2.53 -11.66
CA THR A 42 -9.10 -3.04 -12.53
C THR A 42 -10.10 -3.93 -11.75
N ASP A 43 -9.83 -4.22 -10.49
CA ASP A 43 -10.69 -4.99 -9.57
C ASP A 43 -10.65 -4.38 -8.16
N GLY A 44 -11.62 -4.73 -7.31
CA GLY A 44 -11.74 -4.25 -5.92
C GLY A 44 -11.09 -5.16 -4.87
N GLN A 45 -10.60 -6.34 -5.24
CA GLN A 45 -9.97 -7.27 -4.30
C GLN A 45 -8.49 -6.95 -4.12
N ILE A 46 -8.11 -6.64 -2.89
CA ILE A 46 -6.73 -6.31 -2.52
C ILE A 46 -6.13 -7.48 -1.73
N ALA A 47 -5.02 -8.02 -2.21
CA ALA A 47 -4.25 -9.05 -1.54
C ALA A 47 -2.98 -8.47 -0.90
N ALA A 48 -2.42 -9.21 0.06
CA ALA A 48 -1.14 -8.85 0.67
C ALA A 48 -0.01 -8.90 -0.39
N PRO A 49 0.79 -7.83 -0.56
CA PRO A 49 1.89 -7.82 -1.54
C PRO A 49 3.13 -8.59 -1.07
N VAL A 50 3.19 -8.99 0.20
CA VAL A 50 4.35 -9.63 0.82
C VAL A 50 3.95 -10.45 2.05
N ASP A 51 4.73 -11.48 2.35
CA ASP A 51 4.68 -12.17 3.64
C ASP A 51 5.18 -11.26 4.77
N GLY A 52 4.44 -11.24 5.89
CA GLY A 52 4.82 -10.43 7.04
C GLY A 52 3.72 -10.31 8.07
N ARG A 53 3.85 -9.30 8.94
CA ARG A 53 2.92 -9.02 10.02
C ARG A 53 2.15 -7.73 9.77
N ILE A 54 0.83 -7.78 9.93
CA ILE A 54 0.00 -6.56 10.00
C ILE A 54 0.37 -5.79 11.26
N MET A 55 0.83 -4.56 11.08
CA MET A 55 1.24 -3.66 12.16
C MET A 55 0.14 -2.68 12.55
N MET A 56 -0.63 -2.24 11.55
CA MET A 56 -1.76 -1.35 11.76
C MET A 56 -2.81 -1.56 10.67
N ILE A 57 -4.05 -1.31 11.04
CA ILE A 57 -5.19 -1.14 10.13
C ILE A 57 -5.80 0.19 10.53
N ALA A 58 -5.95 1.12 9.59
CA ALA A 58 -6.62 2.39 9.86
C ALA A 58 -8.08 2.14 10.27
N ASP A 59 -8.65 3.00 11.13
CA ASP A 59 -10.03 2.84 11.62
C ASP A 59 -11.06 2.78 10.48
N THR A 60 -10.82 3.55 9.41
CA THR A 60 -11.64 3.55 8.19
C THR A 60 -11.16 2.54 7.14
N LYS A 61 -10.26 1.62 7.50
CA LYS A 61 -9.77 0.46 6.75
C LYS A 61 -9.10 0.72 5.39
N HIS A 62 -9.05 1.98 4.94
CA HIS A 62 -8.43 2.38 3.68
C HIS A 62 -6.89 2.24 3.64
N ALA A 63 -6.25 2.01 4.79
CA ALA A 63 -4.80 1.89 4.88
C ALA A 63 -4.37 0.75 5.82
N ILE A 64 -3.40 -0.04 5.37
CA ILE A 64 -2.86 -1.19 6.10
C ILE A 64 -1.32 -1.07 6.11
N GLY A 65 -0.75 -1.13 7.32
CA GLY A 65 0.69 -1.17 7.51
C GLY A 65 1.17 -2.60 7.72
N ILE A 66 2.19 -3.02 6.98
CA ILE A 66 2.74 -4.38 6.99
C ILE A 66 4.25 -4.30 7.30
N LYS A 67 4.71 -5.10 8.25
CA LYS A 67 6.14 -5.34 8.45
C LYS A 67 6.52 -6.65 7.78
N ALA A 68 7.29 -6.56 6.71
CA ALA A 68 7.78 -7.72 5.97
C ALA A 68 8.83 -8.48 6.78
N ASP A 69 9.02 -9.77 6.47
CA ASP A 69 9.98 -10.65 7.18
C ASP A 69 11.45 -10.20 7.03
N ASN A 70 11.76 -9.39 6.02
CA ASN A 70 13.08 -8.78 5.87
C ASN A 70 13.26 -7.49 6.69
N GLY A 71 12.24 -7.08 7.45
CA GLY A 71 12.23 -5.89 8.29
C GLY A 71 11.76 -4.61 7.61
N ALA A 72 11.47 -4.64 6.30
CA ALA A 72 10.89 -3.48 5.61
C ALA A 72 9.48 -3.19 6.12
N GLU A 73 9.13 -1.92 6.21
CA GLU A 73 7.80 -1.44 6.58
C GLU A 73 7.11 -0.92 5.33
N LEU A 74 5.90 -1.43 5.07
CA LEU A 74 5.10 -1.12 3.90
C LEU A 74 3.79 -0.49 4.35
N LEU A 75 3.32 0.48 3.57
CA LEU A 75 1.99 1.06 3.68
C LEU A 75 1.24 0.80 2.39
N VAL A 76 0.11 0.08 2.49
CA VAL A 76 -0.86 -0.06 1.40
C VAL A 76 -1.98 0.91 1.66
N HIS A 77 -2.15 1.92 0.79
CA HIS A 77 -3.18 2.95 0.89
C HIS A 77 -4.12 2.85 -0.31
N LEU A 78 -5.42 2.78 -0.06
CA LEU A 78 -6.45 2.47 -1.05
C LEU A 78 -7.15 3.76 -1.50
N GLY A 79 -6.78 4.26 -2.68
CA GLY A 79 -7.33 5.51 -3.23
C GLY A 79 -6.80 6.77 -2.54
N ILE A 80 -7.33 7.94 -2.92
CA ILE A 80 -7.00 9.24 -2.31
C ILE A 80 -8.23 9.75 -1.55
N ASP A 81 -8.02 10.40 -0.41
CA ASP A 81 -9.07 10.93 0.48
C ASP A 81 -10.12 9.88 0.95
N THR A 82 -9.85 8.60 0.77
CA THR A 82 -10.78 7.52 1.11
C THR A 82 -11.00 7.34 2.62
N VAL A 83 -10.17 7.98 3.44
CA VAL A 83 -10.44 8.17 4.87
C VAL A 83 -11.79 8.84 5.12
N GLU A 84 -12.21 9.76 4.23
CA GLU A 84 -13.47 10.50 4.34
C GLU A 84 -14.71 9.62 4.12
N LEU A 85 -14.53 8.44 3.54
CA LEU A 85 -15.61 7.47 3.29
C LEU A 85 -16.00 6.67 4.56
N LYS A 86 -15.35 6.94 5.70
CA LYS A 86 -15.72 6.41 7.04
C LYS A 86 -15.84 4.88 7.09
N GLY A 87 -14.99 4.17 6.35
CA GLY A 87 -14.95 2.72 6.34
C GLY A 87 -15.72 2.04 5.21
N ALA A 88 -16.58 2.77 4.48
CA ALA A 88 -17.16 2.25 3.24
C ALA A 88 -16.21 2.53 2.06
N PRO A 89 -16.10 1.67 1.04
CA PRO A 89 -16.72 0.35 0.88
C PRO A 89 -15.84 -0.80 1.42
N PHE A 90 -14.97 -0.53 2.40
CA PHE A 90 -13.90 -1.46 2.77
C PHE A 90 -14.37 -2.58 3.71
N GLU A 91 -14.16 -3.81 3.26
CA GLU A 91 -14.32 -5.05 4.03
C GLU A 91 -12.95 -5.74 4.17
N ILE A 92 -12.75 -6.43 5.30
CA ILE A 92 -11.52 -7.16 5.61
C ILE A 92 -11.96 -8.58 5.95
N ASP A 93 -11.44 -9.54 5.19
CA ASP A 93 -11.71 -10.98 5.32
C ASP A 93 -10.48 -11.75 5.79
#